data_AF-A0A8B7DR49-F1
#
_entry.id   AF-A0A8B7DR49-F1
#
_cell.length_a   1.000
_cell.length_b   1.000
_cell.length_c   1.000
_cell.angle_alpha   90.00
_cell.angle_beta   90.00
_cell.angle_gamma   90.00
#
_symmetry.space_group_name_H-M   'P 1'
#
loop_
_entity.id
_entity.type
_entity.pdbx_description
1 polymer ?
#
loop_
_entity_poly.entity_id
_entity_poly.type
_entity_poly.pdbx_seq_one_letter_code
_entity_poly.pdbx_strand_id
1 'polypeptide(L)'
;MQDKKPEIFLKYIEVILNNSKFETESMSFIGLIFQYLTSHKAISLVDDLIKKKLLDLFIRNCIQTKIAAPKHSLEQVKPMLKYLNHGDFQEIFPDIKKGLLRNPETILQGRVLC
;
A
#
# COMPACT_ATOMS: atom_id res chain seq x y z
N MET A 1 12.50 -9.26 -23.81
CA MET A 1 12.22 -8.19 -22.82
C MET A 1 13.53 -7.98 -22.06
N GLN A 2 14.11 -6.78 -22.07
CA GLN A 2 15.33 -6.52 -21.30
C GLN A 2 15.02 -6.67 -19.81
N ASP A 3 15.76 -7.56 -19.13
CA ASP A 3 15.78 -7.69 -17.66
C ASP A 3 16.19 -6.36 -17.03
N LYS A 4 15.21 -5.51 -16.73
CA LYS A 4 15.45 -4.34 -15.88
C LYS A 4 15.71 -4.86 -14.47
N LYS A 5 16.92 -4.61 -13.99
CA LYS A 5 17.36 -4.81 -12.61
C LYS A 5 16.26 -4.40 -11.61
N PRO A 6 15.74 -5.31 -10.76
CA PRO A 6 14.64 -5.04 -9.82
C PRO A 6 14.86 -3.82 -8.90
N GLU A 7 16.11 -3.42 -8.70
CA GLU A 7 16.53 -2.26 -7.90
C GLU A 7 15.98 -0.92 -8.43
N ILE A 8 15.65 -0.82 -9.73
CA ILE A 8 15.03 0.39 -10.28
C ILE A 8 13.65 0.66 -9.65
N PHE A 9 12.95 -0.38 -9.20
CA PHE A 9 11.64 -0.23 -8.59
C PHE A 9 11.68 0.44 -7.22
N LEU A 10 12.80 0.36 -6.50
CA LEU A 10 13.01 1.11 -5.26
C LEU A 10 12.98 2.62 -5.53
N LYS A 11 13.61 3.07 -6.62
CA LYS A 11 13.57 4.49 -7.03
C LYS A 11 12.16 4.95 -7.35
N TYR A 12 11.34 4.10 -7.99
CA TYR A 12 9.94 4.44 -8.24
C TYR A 12 9.14 4.53 -6.94
N ILE A 13 9.37 3.62 -5.98
CA ILE A 13 8.76 3.70 -4.65
C ILE A 13 9.14 5.01 -3.95
N GLU A 14 10.42 5.40 -3.96
CA GLU A 14 10.87 6.66 -3.38
C GLU A 14 10.19 7.87 -4.03
N VAL A 15 10.08 7.89 -5.37
CA VAL A 15 9.38 8.96 -6.09
C VAL A 15 7.91 9.03 -5.67
N ILE A 16 7.24 7.88 -5.53
CA ILE A 16 5.85 7.81 -5.07
C ILE A 16 5.72 8.34 -3.63
N LEU A 17 6.59 7.89 -2.72
CA LEU A 17 6.59 8.30 -1.31
C LEU A 17 6.82 9.80 -1.12
N ASN A 18 7.57 10.42 -2.03
CA ASN A 18 7.84 11.86 -2.01
C ASN A 18 6.81 12.68 -2.81
N ASN A 19 5.84 12.05 -3.46
CA ASN A 19 4.84 12.73 -4.29
C ASN A 19 3.49 12.84 -3.57
N SER A 20 3.13 14.05 -3.14
CA SER A 20 1.88 14.31 -2.41
C SER A 20 0.65 14.55 -3.29
N LYS A 21 0.79 14.64 -4.62
CA LYS A 21 -0.33 15.03 -5.51
C LYS A 21 -1.25 13.89 -5.91
N PHE A 22 -0.74 12.66 -5.97
CA PHE A 22 -1.44 11.49 -6.53
C PHE A 22 -1.35 10.28 -5.61
N GLU A 23 -1.42 10.50 -4.31
CA GLU A 23 -1.13 9.45 -3.32
C GLU A 23 -2.09 8.26 -3.41
N THR A 24 -3.38 8.52 -3.62
CA THR A 24 -4.40 7.46 -3.70
C THR A 24 -4.28 6.65 -5.00
N GLU A 25 -4.00 7.31 -6.12
CA GLU A 25 -3.78 6.68 -7.42
C GLU A 25 -2.47 5.88 -7.43
N SER A 26 -1.44 6.41 -6.75
CA SER A 26 -0.13 5.76 -6.64
C SER A 26 -0.19 4.42 -5.91
N MET A 27 -1.21 4.17 -5.08
CA MET A 27 -1.41 2.85 -4.45
C MET A 27 -1.56 1.73 -5.49
N SER A 28 -2.14 2.02 -6.66
CA SER A 28 -2.22 1.05 -7.76
C SER A 28 -0.84 0.68 -8.31
N PHE A 29 0.05 1.67 -8.43
CA PHE A 29 1.43 1.45 -8.88
C PHE A 29 2.23 0.65 -7.86
N ILE A 30 2.09 0.95 -6.57
CA ILE A 30 2.74 0.18 -5.50
C ILE A 30 2.32 -1.28 -5.55
N GLY A 31 1.02 -1.54 -5.74
CA GLY A 31 0.49 -2.88 -5.95
C GLY A 31 1.20 -3.67 -7.05
N LEU A 32 1.31 -3.05 -8.24
CA LEU A 32 2.00 -3.65 -9.40
C LEU A 32 3.49 -3.87 -9.13
N ILE A 33 4.16 -2.94 -8.46
CA ILE A 33 5.56 -3.09 -8.07
C ILE A 33 5.74 -4.29 -7.13
N PHE A 34 4.90 -4.41 -6.10
CA PHE A 34 4.94 -5.55 -5.17
C PHE A 34 4.67 -6.87 -5.86
N GLN A 35 3.69 -6.91 -6.78
CA GLN A 35 3.41 -8.10 -7.58
C GLN A 35 4.62 -8.49 -8.45
N TYR A 36 5.26 -7.52 -9.10
CA TYR A 36 6.46 -7.75 -9.89
C TYR A 36 7.62 -8.27 -9.03
N LEU A 37 7.94 -7.58 -7.93
CA LEU A 37 9.05 -7.95 -7.03
C LEU A 37 8.83 -9.33 -6.41
N THR A 38 7.60 -9.65 -6.01
CA THR A 38 7.24 -10.98 -5.50
C THR A 38 7.45 -12.06 -6.57
N SER A 39 6.99 -11.81 -7.81
CA SER A 39 7.11 -12.76 -8.92
C SER A 39 8.57 -13.02 -9.32
N HIS A 40 9.46 -12.05 -9.10
CA HIS A 40 10.88 -12.13 -9.40
C HIS A 40 11.75 -12.45 -8.17
N LYS A 41 11.15 -12.83 -7.04
CA LYS A 41 11.86 -13.13 -5.77
C LYS A 41 12.76 -11.99 -5.27
N ALA A 42 12.41 -10.76 -5.59
CA ALA A 42 13.16 -9.54 -5.28
C ALA A 42 12.46 -8.68 -4.21
N ILE A 43 11.43 -9.22 -3.53
CA ILE A 43 10.67 -8.47 -2.53
C ILE A 43 11.50 -8.09 -1.29
N SER A 44 12.57 -8.84 -1.01
CA SER A 44 13.55 -8.54 0.04
C SER A 44 14.31 -7.22 -0.18
N LEU A 45 14.22 -6.63 -1.38
CA LEU A 45 14.74 -5.30 -1.65
C LEU A 45 13.94 -4.20 -0.93
N VAL A 46 12.68 -4.45 -0.59
CA VAL A 46 11.85 -3.51 0.16
C VAL A 46 12.16 -3.69 1.64
N ASP A 47 12.96 -2.78 2.19
CA ASP A 47 13.31 -2.77 3.61
C ASP A 47 12.13 -2.36 4.51
N ASP A 48 12.31 -2.52 5.82
CA ASP A 48 11.28 -2.21 6.81
C ASP A 48 10.91 -0.72 6.86
N LEU A 49 11.84 0.18 6.54
CA LEU A 49 11.58 1.63 6.53
C LEU A 49 10.68 2.01 5.35
N ILE A 50 10.97 1.50 4.15
CA ILE A 50 10.15 1.70 2.96
C ILE A 50 8.77 1.08 3.20
N LYS A 51 8.72 -0.15 3.72
CA LYS A 51 7.49 -0.84 4.06
C LYS A 51 6.63 -0.02 5.03
N LYS A 52 7.22 0.52 6.11
CA LYS A 52 6.53 1.39 7.06
C LYS A 52 5.96 2.65 6.41
N LYS A 53 6.75 3.35 5.60
CA LYS A 53 6.27 4.56 4.88
C LYS A 53 5.11 4.26 3.93
N LEU A 54 5.14 3.11 3.25
CA LEU A 54 4.05 2.66 2.37
C LEU A 54 2.78 2.32 3.16
N LEU A 55 2.92 1.73 4.35
CA LEU A 55 1.81 1.48 5.25
C LEU A 55 1.18 2.78 5.76
N ASP A 56 1.99 3.75 6.17
CA ASP A 56 1.51 5.07 6.59
C ASP A 56 0.74 5.76 5.44
N LEU A 57 1.26 5.65 4.21
CA LEU A 57 0.60 6.14 3.01
C LEU A 57 -0.76 5.46 2.78
N PHE A 58 -0.82 4.14 2.92
CA PHE A 58 -2.06 3.35 2.81
C PHE A 58 -3.08 3.72 3.88
N ILE A 59 -2.67 3.79 5.15
CA ILE A 59 -3.57 4.17 6.24
C ILE A 59 -4.16 5.55 5.99
N ARG A 60 -3.33 6.52 5.60
CA ARG A 60 -3.78 7.88 5.31
C ARG A 60 -4.77 7.96 4.15
N ASN A 61 -4.51 7.25 3.06
CA ASN A 61 -5.28 7.39 1.81
C ASN A 61 -6.47 6.43 1.70
N CYS A 62 -6.41 5.26 2.35
CA CYS A 62 -7.43 4.21 2.21
C CYS A 62 -8.25 3.98 3.48
N ILE A 63 -7.74 4.34 4.66
CA ILE A 63 -8.42 4.09 5.94
C ILE A 63 -8.89 5.40 6.60
N GLN A 64 -8.02 6.40 6.69
CA GLN A 64 -8.31 7.66 7.38
C GLN A 64 -8.90 8.75 6.46
N THR A 65 -9.20 8.38 5.21
CA THR A 65 -9.82 9.27 4.23
C THR A 65 -11.28 9.59 4.57
N LYS A 66 -11.70 10.82 4.23
CA LYS A 66 -13.10 11.25 4.34
C LYS A 66 -13.96 10.76 3.16
N ILE A 67 -13.32 10.44 2.04
CA ILE A 67 -13.96 10.02 0.79
C ILE A 67 -13.50 8.60 0.49
N ALA A 68 -14.40 7.74 0.00
CA ALA A 68 -14.06 6.38 -0.35
C ALA A 68 -12.91 6.34 -1.37
N ALA A 69 -11.86 5.58 -1.06
CA ALA A 69 -10.78 5.36 -2.01
C ALA A 69 -11.32 4.63 -3.24
N PRO A 70 -10.85 4.96 -4.46
CA PRO A 70 -11.26 4.27 -5.67
C PRO A 70 -11.05 2.77 -5.55
N LYS A 71 -12.06 1.98 -5.92
CA LYS A 71 -12.03 0.50 -5.83
C LYS A 71 -10.79 -0.10 -6.50
N HIS A 72 -10.35 0.45 -7.64
CA HIS A 72 -9.17 -0.05 -8.33
C HIS A 72 -7.88 0.10 -7.51
N SER A 73 -7.69 1.21 -6.79
CA SER A 73 -6.54 1.39 -5.89
C SER A 73 -6.54 0.38 -4.74
N LEU A 74 -7.72 0.04 -4.22
CA LEU A 74 -7.89 -0.92 -3.13
C LEU A 74 -7.67 -2.37 -3.56
N GLU A 75 -8.15 -2.74 -4.75
CA GLU A 75 -7.89 -4.07 -5.31
C GLU A 75 -6.41 -4.23 -5.64
N GLN A 76 -5.78 -3.20 -6.22
CA GLN A 76 -4.40 -3.29 -6.66
C GLN A 76 -3.40 -3.26 -5.51
N VAL A 77 -3.70 -2.65 -4.36
CA VAL A 77 -2.77 -2.64 -3.21
C VAL A 77 -2.69 -3.99 -2.48
N LYS A 78 -3.58 -4.95 -2.76
CA LYS A 78 -3.62 -6.27 -2.09
C LYS A 78 -2.26 -7.01 -2.07
N PRO A 79 -1.44 -7.06 -3.14
CA PRO A 79 -0.12 -7.69 -3.10
C PRO A 79 0.82 -7.08 -2.06
N MET A 80 0.74 -5.77 -1.83
CA MET A 80 1.50 -5.10 -0.77
C MET A 80 1.04 -5.54 0.62
N LEU A 81 -0.28 -5.59 0.83
CA LEU A 81 -0.85 -6.00 2.12
C LEU A 81 -0.54 -7.48 2.46
N LYS A 82 -0.43 -8.34 1.45
CA LYS A 82 -0.02 -9.75 1.65
C LYS A 82 1.42 -9.92 2.12
N TYR A 83 2.26 -8.89 1.99
CA TYR A 83 3.64 -8.91 2.46
C TYR A 83 3.77 -8.59 3.95
N LEU A 84 2.69 -8.17 4.60
CA LEU A 84 2.71 -7.82 6.01
C LEU A 84 2.86 -9.05 6.89
N ASN A 85 3.80 -8.99 7.82
CA ASN A 85 3.89 -9.98 8.87
C ASN A 85 2.96 -9.62 10.06
N HIS A 86 2.89 -10.50 11.05
CA HIS A 86 2.05 -10.26 12.23
C HIS A 86 2.43 -8.98 12.99
N GLY A 87 3.73 -8.67 13.10
CA GLY A 87 4.19 -7.45 13.76
C GLY A 87 3.73 -6.18 13.03
N ASP A 88 3.89 -6.16 11.71
CA ASP A 88 3.45 -5.05 10.86
C ASP A 88 1.93 -4.82 11.01
N PHE A 89 1.15 -5.91 11.04
CA PHE A 89 -0.30 -5.84 11.23
C PHE A 89 -0.68 -5.28 12.61
N GLN A 90 -0.02 -5.73 13.68
CA GLN A 90 -0.29 -5.23 15.03
C GLN A 90 0.00 -3.73 15.17
N GLU A 91 1.01 -3.22 14.46
CA GLU A 91 1.34 -1.79 14.47
C GLU A 91 0.23 -0.94 13.84
N ILE A 92 -0.35 -1.38 12.72
CA ILE A 92 -1.38 -0.62 11.98
C ILE A 92 -2.82 -0.89 12.46
N PHE A 93 -3.06 -1.98 13.19
CA PHE A 93 -4.39 -2.38 13.63
C PHE A 93 -5.14 -1.29 14.44
N PRO A 94 -4.50 -0.54 15.35
CA PRO A 94 -5.17 0.55 16.06
C PRO A 94 -5.73 1.64 15.11
N ASP A 95 -5.03 1.95 14.03
CA ASP A 95 -5.47 2.97 13.07
C ASP A 95 -6.59 2.46 12.18
N ILE A 96 -6.56 1.19 11.79
CA ILE A 96 -7.67 0.52 11.12
C ILE A 96 -8.92 0.56 12.00
N LYS A 97 -8.80 0.19 13.28
CA LYS A 97 -9.91 0.22 14.23
C LYS A 97 -10.48 1.63 14.41
N LYS A 98 -9.61 2.64 14.57
CA LYS A 98 -10.03 4.05 14.67
C LYS A 98 -10.75 4.52 13.41
N GLY A 99 -10.26 4.15 12.22
CA GLY A 99 -10.90 4.45 10.95
C GLY A 99 -12.31 3.86 10.89
N LEU A 100 -12.43 2.56 11.17
CA LEU A 100 -13.72 1.85 11.17
C LEU A 100 -14.73 2.43 12.16
N LEU A 101 -14.28 2.92 13.32
CA LEU A 101 -15.17 3.58 14.29
C LEU A 101 -15.67 4.95 13.83
N ARG A 102 -14.91 5.65 12.97
CA ARG A 102 -15.24 6.99 12.50
C ARG A 102 -16.10 6.97 11.22
N ASN A 103 -15.80 6.07 10.29
CA ASN A 103 -16.45 6.05 8.98
C ASN A 103 -16.51 4.63 8.38
N PRO A 104 -17.24 3.68 9.03
CA PRO A 104 -17.22 2.28 8.65
C PRO A 104 -17.74 2.07 7.23
N GLU A 105 -18.77 2.80 6.81
CA GLU A 105 -19.35 2.68 5.47
C GLU A 105 -18.34 3.03 4.39
N THR A 106 -17.59 4.12 4.55
CA THR A 106 -16.56 4.55 3.59
C THR A 106 -15.46 3.49 3.42
N ILE A 107 -15.01 2.89 4.52
CA ILE A 107 -13.90 1.91 4.52
C ILE A 107 -14.39 0.55 4.00
N LEU A 108 -15.59 0.13 4.38
CA LEU A 108 -16.14 -1.18 4.02
C LEU A 108 -16.75 -1.22 2.61
N GLN A 109 -17.37 -0.12 2.14
CA GLN A 109 -17.85 -0.01 0.75
C GLN A 109 -16.70 -0.15 -0.26
N GLY A 110 -15.50 0.30 0.10
CA GLY A 110 -14.27 0.13 -0.68
C GLY A 110 -13.78 -1.32 -0.76
N ARG A 111 -14.28 -2.24 0.07
CA ARG A 111 -13.76 -3.63 0.24
C ARG A 111 -12.27 -3.69 0.57
N VAL A 112 -11.77 -2.75 1.35
CA VAL A 112 -10.34 -2.71 1.77
C VAL A 112 -9.96 -3.96 2.57
N LEU A 113 -10.93 -4.57 3.27
CA LEU A 113 -10.71 -5.59 4.29
C LEU A 113 -11.46 -6.92 4.02
N CYS A 114 -12.08 -7.07 2.84
CA CYS A 114 -12.82 -8.28 2.44
C CYS A 114 -12.22 -8.93 1.18
#